data_AF-A0A958ITD2-F1
#
_entry.id   AF-A0A958ITD2-F1
#
_cell.length_a   1.000
_cell.length_b   1.000
_cell.length_c   1.000
_cell.angle_alpha   90.00
_cell.angle_beta   90.00
_cell.angle_gamma   90.00
#
_symmetry.space_group_name_H-M   'P 1'
#
loop_
_entity.id
_entity.type
_entity.pdbx_description
1 polymer ?
#
loop_
_entity_poly.entity_id
_entity_poly.type
_entity_poly.pdbx_seq_one_letter_code
_entity_poly.pdbx_strand_id
1 'polypeptide(L)' 'CYGKGSVIATEQQLIILSDRGLLALAEASPEKFTEISRIQALNGKSWTAPTLVGGRLYLRNQSEMVCYDLRKP' A
#
# COMPACT_ATOMS: atom_id res chain seq x y z
N CYS A 1 -9.00 11.58 1.42
CA CYS A 1 -7.62 11.94 1.03
C CYS A 1 -6.65 11.03 1.76
N TYR A 2 -5.46 10.79 1.21
CA TYR A 2 -4.45 9.89 1.81
C TYR A 2 -3.48 10.59 2.77
N GLY A 3 -3.57 11.91 2.92
CA GLY A 3 -2.67 12.67 3.76
C GLY A 3 -1.22 12.58 3.29
N LYS A 4 -0.28 12.46 4.23
CA LYS A 4 1.12 12.14 3.94
C LYS A 4 1.23 10.64 3.74
N GLY A 5 2.10 10.18 2.86
CA GLY A 5 2.24 8.76 2.60
C GLY A 5 3.36 8.46 1.64
N SER A 6 3.40 7.21 1.19
CA SER A 6 4.31 6.70 0.18
C SER A 6 3.54 5.89 -0.84
N VAL A 7 4.10 5.78 -2.05
CA VAL A 7 3.51 5.04 -3.15
C VAL A 7 4.59 4.22 -3.84
N ILE A 8 4.26 2.98 -4.18
CA ILE A 8 5.01 2.18 -5.15
C ILE A 8 4.07 1.79 -6.29
N ALA A 9 4.63 1.56 -7.47
CA ALA A 9 3.87 1.13 -8.64
C ALA A 9 4.26 -0.29 -9.06
N THR A 10 3.26 -1.01 -9.56
CA THR A 10 3.42 -2.24 -10.36
C THR A 10 3.00 -1.92 -11.80
N GLU A 11 3.03 -2.92 -12.69
CA GLU A 11 2.56 -2.72 -14.07
C GLU A 11 1.08 -2.29 -14.17
N GLN A 12 0.25 -2.69 -13.20
CA GLN A 12 -1.21 -2.52 -13.28
C GLN A 12 -1.77 -1.64 -12.16
N GLN A 13 -1.07 -1.54 -11.03
CA GLN A 13 -1.61 -0.98 -9.80
C GLN A 13 -0.62 -0.06 -9.08
N LEU A 14 -1.15 0.99 -8.49
CA LEU A 14 -0.50 1.81 -7.47
C LEU A 14 -0.81 1.23 -6.09
N ILE A 15 0.22 1.09 -5.26
CA ILE A 15 0.11 0.66 -3.86
C ILE A 15 0.45 1.87 -2.99
N ILE A 16 -0.55 2.38 -2.27
CA ILE A 16 -0.48 3.63 -1.54
C ILE A 16 -0.58 3.33 -0.04
N LEU A 17 0.41 3.77 0.74
CA LEU A 17 0.39 3.68 2.20
C LEU A 17 0.34 5.08 2.82
N SER A 18 -0.70 5.37 3.59
CA SER A 18 -0.80 6.62 4.35
C SER A 18 0.04 6.60 5.62
N ASP A 19 0.31 7.79 6.14
CA ASP A 19 1.01 8.03 7.40
C ASP A 19 0.27 7.47 8.63
N ARG A 20 -1.01 7.11 8.48
CA ARG A 20 -1.82 6.46 9.52
C ARG A 20 -2.03 4.97 9.28
N GLY A 21 -1.27 4.36 8.36
CA GLY A 21 -1.31 2.91 8.12
C GLY A 21 -2.48 2.43 7.25
N LEU A 22 -3.16 3.35 6.55
CA LEU A 22 -4.17 3.00 5.57
C LEU A 22 -3.48 2.55 4.28
N LEU A 23 -3.73 1.32 3.85
CA LEU A 23 -3.27 0.79 2.58
C LEU A 23 -4.40 0.91 1.56
N ALA A 24 -4.09 1.47 0.39
CA ALA A 24 -5.00 1.50 -0.74
C ALA A 24 -4.34 0.97 -2.01
N LEU A 25 -5.15 0.31 -2.83
CA LEU A 25 -4.79 -0.07 -4.20
C LEU A 25 -5.57 0.81 -5.17
N ALA A 26 -4.90 1.30 -6.20
CA ALA A 26 -5.52 2.05 -7.28
C ALA A 26 -4.98 1.56 -8.63
N GLU A 27 -5.70 1.82 -9.71
CA GLU A 27 -5.21 1.57 -11.07
C GLU A 27 -3.99 2.45 -11.38
N ALA A 28 -2.97 1.88 -12.04
CA ALA A 28 -1.83 2.62 -12.55
C ALA A 28 -2.14 3.21 -13.94
N SER A 29 -3.03 4.21 -13.97
CA SER A 29 -3.51 4.86 -15.20
C SER A 29 -3.24 6.36 -15.16
N PRO A 30 -2.66 6.97 -16.22
CA PRO A 30 -2.51 8.42 -16.31
C PRO A 30 -3.82 9.17 -16.59
N GLU A 31 -4.86 8.48 -17.07
CA GLU A 31 -6.14 9.08 -17.48
C GLU A 31 -6.98 9.55 -16.29
N LYS A 32 -7.04 8.73 -15.24
CA LYS A 32 -7.77 9.07 -14.01
C LYS A 32 -7.28 8.24 -12.82
N PHE A 33 -7.55 8.77 -11.64
CA PHE A 33 -7.38 8.01 -10.40
C PHE A 33 -8.60 7.12 -10.13
N THR A 34 -8.41 5.81 -10.14
CA THR A 34 -9.44 4.81 -9.77
C THR A 34 -8.97 4.01 -8.56
N GLU A 35 -9.56 4.23 -7.39
CA GLU A 35 -9.31 3.40 -6.20
C GLU A 35 -10.02 2.04 -6.33
N ILE A 36 -9.27 0.95 -6.18
CA ILE A 36 -9.77 -0.42 -6.26
C ILE A 36 -10.22 -0.90 -4.89
N SER A 37 -9.38 -0.71 -3.87
CA SER A 37 -9.65 -1.18 -2.51
C SER A 37 -8.84 -0.42 -1.48
N ARG A 38 -9.27 -0.51 -0.22
CA ARG A 38 -8.64 0.16 0.91
C ARG A 38 -8.88 -0.61 2.20
N ILE A 39 -7.82 -0.76 2.99
CA ILE A 39 -7.85 -1.42 4.30
C ILE A 39 -6.99 -0.67 5.32
N GLN A 40 -7.31 -0.83 6.61
CA GLN A 40 -6.41 -0.45 7.68
C GLN A 40 -5.36 -1.55 7.86
N ALA A 41 -4.16 -1.34 7.33
CA ALA A 41 -3.14 -2.39 7.28
C ALA A 41 -2.17 -2.36 8.47
N LEU A 42 -1.98 -1.19 9.07
CA LEU A 42 -1.11 -0.94 10.22
C LEU A 42 -1.80 0.04 11.16
N ASN A 43 -1.59 -0.05 12.46
CA ASN A 43 -2.04 0.95 13.42
C ASN A 43 -0.94 1.96 13.71
N GLY A 44 -1.32 3.24 13.81
CA GLY A 44 -0.38 4.31 14.11
C GLY A 44 0.50 4.71 12.93
N LYS A 45 1.64 5.32 13.27
CA LYS A 45 2.40 6.16 12.34
C LYS A 45 3.26 5.35 11.38
N SER A 46 2.89 5.36 10.09
CA SER A 46 3.44 4.46 9.08
C SER A 46 4.13 5.23 7.97
N TRP A 47 5.45 5.41 8.09
CA TRP A 47 6.26 6.22 7.17
C TRP A 47 7.26 5.42 6.33
N THR A 48 7.38 4.12 6.59
CA THR A 48 8.23 3.24 5.79
C THR A 48 7.51 2.95 4.48
N ALA A 49 8.19 3.13 3.35
CA ALA A 49 7.64 2.79 2.05
C ALA A 49 7.28 1.29 1.97
N PRO A 50 6.15 0.93 1.33
CA PRO A 50 5.83 -0.47 1.04
C PRO A 50 6.95 -1.15 0.26
N THR A 51 7.19 -2.43 0.53
CA THR A 51 8.13 -3.26 -0.24
C THR A 51 7.40 -4.44 -0.83
N LEU A 52 7.42 -4.57 -2.16
CA LEU A 52 6.83 -5.69 -2.89
C LEU A 52 7.93 -6.56 -3.46
N VAL A 53 7.94 -7.85 -3.11
CA VAL A 53 8.88 -8.83 -3.68
C VAL A 53 8.24 -10.20 -3.75
N GLY A 54 8.38 -10.89 -4.90
CA GLY A 54 7.88 -12.26 -5.08
C GLY A 54 6.37 -12.43 -4.82
N GLY A 55 5.57 -11.40 -5.11
CA GLY A 55 4.13 -11.39 -4.84
C GLY A 55 3.76 -11.18 -3.36
N ARG A 56 4.71 -10.82 -2.50
CA ARG A 56 4.46 -10.49 -1.10
C ARG A 56 4.68 -9.02 -0.83
N LEU A 57 3.69 -8.38 -0.22
CA LEU A 57 3.71 -6.98 0.15
C LEU A 57 4.01 -6.84 1.65
N TYR A 58 5.15 -6.24 1.94
CA TYR A 58 5.61 -5.98 3.31
C TYR A 58 5.35 -4.52 3.67
N LEU A 59 4.69 -4.33 4.82
CA LEU A 59 4.45 -3.02 5.41
C LEU A 59 4.94 -3.04 6.84
N ARG A 60 5.55 -1.94 7.30
CA ARG A 60 6.01 -1.83 8.68
C ARG A 60 5.94 -0.40 9.20
N ASN A 61 5.80 -0.30 10.51
CA ASN A 61 5.99 0.93 11.26
C ASN A 61 6.97 0.69 12.42
N GLN A 62 6.93 1.55 13.45
CA GLN A 62 7.80 1.43 14.62
C GLN A 62 7.43 0.28 15.56
N SER A 63 6.16 -0.17 15.55
CA SER A 63 5.62 -1.14 16.51
C SER A 63 5.29 -2.49 15.90
N GLU A 64 4.98 -2.56 14.60
CA GLU A 64 4.54 -3.79 13.96
C GLU A 64 4.99 -3.88 12.48
N MET A 65 4.94 -5.11 11.96
CA MET A 65 5.18 -5.43 10.57
C MET A 65 4.18 -6.49 10.12
N VAL A 66 3.66 -6.31 8.92
CA VAL A 66 2.70 -7.23 8.29
C VAL A 66 3.18 -7.64 6.90
N CYS A 67 2.78 -8.82 6.48
CA CYS A 67 3.04 -9.35 5.15
C CYS A 67 1.71 -9.80 4.53
N TYR A 68 1.33 -9.18 3.42
CA TYR A 68 0.21 -9.61 2.61
C TYR A 68 0.70 -10.48 1.46
N ASP A 69 0.10 -11.65 1.30
CA ASP A 69 0.31 -12.48 0.13
C ASP A 69 -0.63 -12.03 -0.99
N LEU A 70 -0.06 -11.49 -2.07
CA LEU A 70 -0.80 -10.99 -3.23
C LEU A 70 -0.77 -11.97 -4.40
N ARG A 71 -0.22 -13.17 -4.21
CA ARG A 71 -0.28 -14.23 -5.21
C ARG A 71 -1.73 -14.69 -5.33
N LYS A 72 -2.14 -15.09 -6.54
CA LYS A 72 -3.45 -15.70 -6.75
C LYS A 72 -3.56 -16.93 -5.83
N PRO A 73 -4.75 -17.23 -5.27
CA PRO A 73 -5.02 -18.58 -4.80
C PRO A 73 -4.81 -19.61 -5.92
#